data_AF-A0A920JHU2-F1
#
_entry.id   AF-A0A920JHU2-F1
#
_cell.length_a   1.000
_cell.length_b   1.000
_cell.length_c   1.000
_cell.angle_alpha   90.00
_cell.angle_beta   90.00
_cell.angle_gamma   90.00
#
_symmetry.space_group_name_H-M   'P 1'
#
loop_
_entity.id
_entity.type
_entity.pdbx_description
1 polymer ?
#
loop_
_entity_poly.entity_id
_entity_poly.type
_entity_poly.pdbx_seq_one_letter_code
_entity_poly.pdbx_strand_id
1 'polypeptide(L)'
;MVAYLNLDEVIRIIREEDDPKSKLIKKFKLSEIQAEAILNLRLRNLAKLEEEKILTEKNDLEKEQSELKKILKSKKKINELIQNEIKQDTKDFGDDRRTTLNESAITSQALGIKLNLRAVIQ
;
A
#
# COMPACT_ATOMS: atom_id res chain seq x y z
N MET A 1 35.73 26.62 7.27
CA MET A 1 34.74 25.61 6.84
C MET A 1 33.34 26.20 7.01
N VAL A 2 32.85 27.00 6.05
CA VAL A 2 31.62 27.84 6.19
C VAL A 2 30.36 27.14 5.64
N ALA A 3 30.51 26.22 4.68
CA ALA A 3 29.39 25.57 3.99
C ALA A 3 28.65 24.48 4.81
N TYR A 4 29.31 23.82 5.76
CA TYR A 4 28.69 22.77 6.58
C TYR A 4 27.73 23.33 7.65
N LEU A 5 27.92 24.59 8.09
CA LEU A 5 27.09 25.22 9.13
C LEU A 5 25.73 25.73 8.62
N ASN A 6 25.51 25.78 7.30
CA ASN A 6 24.31 26.37 6.71
C ASN A 6 23.80 25.55 5.51
N LEU A 7 23.84 24.22 5.62
CA LEU A 7 23.48 23.33 4.51
C LEU A 7 22.03 23.54 4.04
N ASP A 8 21.10 23.78 4.97
CA ASP A 8 19.68 24.03 4.68
C ASP A 8 19.47 25.32 3.88
N GLU A 9 20.21 26.36 4.23
CA GLU A 9 20.15 27.65 3.55
C GLU A 9 20.73 27.57 2.13
N VAL A 10 21.79 26.75 1.95
CA VAL A 10 22.34 26.43 0.62
C VAL A 10 21.35 25.60 -0.19
N ILE A 11 20.60 24.67 0.41
CA ILE A 11 19.50 23.93 -0.26
C ILE A 11 18.42 24.89 -0.72
N ARG A 12 17.97 25.79 0.17
CA ARG A 12 16.93 26.76 -0.14
C ARG A 12 17.29 27.61 -1.35
N ILE A 13 18.48 28.24 -1.32
CA ILE A 13 18.96 29.09 -2.41
C ILE A 13 19.06 28.32 -3.73
N ILE A 14 19.47 27.05 -3.71
CA ILE A 14 19.57 26.24 -4.92
C ILE A 14 18.18 25.86 -5.48
N ARG A 15 17.14 25.76 -4.64
CA ARG A 15 15.79 25.34 -5.08
C ARG A 15 14.88 26.49 -5.50
N GLU A 16 15.03 27.66 -4.87
CA GLU A 16 14.07 28.76 -4.97
C GLU A 16 14.56 29.92 -5.87
N GLU A 17 15.81 29.90 -6.29
CA GLU A 17 16.42 31.03 -7.00
C GLU A 17 16.84 30.66 -8.41
N ASP A 18 16.59 31.56 -9.35
CA ASP A 18 16.94 31.38 -10.76
C ASP A 18 18.46 31.40 -11.00
N ASP A 19 19.21 32.21 -10.23
CA ASP A 19 20.68 32.25 -10.28
C ASP A 19 21.31 31.93 -8.90
N PRO A 20 21.39 30.63 -8.55
CA PRO A 20 21.92 30.21 -7.28
C PRO A 20 23.43 30.45 -7.15
N LYS A 21 24.19 30.47 -8.26
CA LYS A 21 25.66 30.70 -8.25
C LYS A 21 25.96 32.10 -7.71
N SER A 22 25.33 33.12 -8.28
CA SER A 22 25.51 34.52 -7.84
C SER A 22 25.04 34.73 -6.40
N LYS A 23 23.95 34.08 -5.97
CA LYS A 23 23.40 34.25 -4.62
C LYS A 23 24.25 33.56 -3.56
N LEU A 24 24.84 32.40 -3.86
CA LEU A 24 25.78 31.70 -2.99
C LEU A 24 27.07 32.52 -2.77
N ILE A 25 27.61 33.12 -3.84
CA ILE A 25 28.78 34.01 -3.76
C ILE A 25 28.50 35.21 -2.87
N LYS A 26 27.37 35.92 -3.09
CA LYS A 26 27.01 37.12 -2.33
C LYS A 26 26.75 36.81 -0.85
N LYS A 27 26.04 35.73 -0.54
CA LYS A 27 25.59 35.43 0.83
C LYS A 27 26.68 34.78 1.68
N PHE A 28 27.46 33.88 1.11
CA PHE A 28 28.47 33.11 1.84
C PHE A 28 29.91 33.58 1.57
N LYS A 29 30.08 34.66 0.76
CA LYS A 29 31.39 35.22 0.38
C LYS A 29 32.33 34.15 -0.21
N LEU A 30 31.76 33.22 -0.98
CA LEU A 30 32.48 32.13 -1.62
C LEU A 30 33.16 32.62 -2.90
N SER A 31 34.29 32.00 -3.26
CA SER A 31 34.84 32.22 -4.60
C SER A 31 33.95 31.59 -5.66
N GLU A 32 34.08 32.06 -6.89
CA GLU A 32 33.30 31.53 -8.02
C GLU A 32 33.53 30.01 -8.21
N ILE A 33 34.79 29.59 -8.09
CA ILE A 33 35.20 28.17 -8.15
C ILE A 33 34.57 27.35 -7.01
N GLN A 34 34.46 27.93 -5.81
CA GLN A 34 33.84 27.26 -4.67
C GLN A 34 32.33 27.09 -4.85
N ALA A 35 31.64 28.11 -5.36
CA ALA A 35 30.21 28.05 -5.63
C ALA A 35 29.90 27.00 -6.72
N GLU A 36 30.72 26.95 -7.77
CA GLU A 36 30.59 25.97 -8.85
C GLU A 36 30.85 24.53 -8.38
N ALA A 37 31.87 24.33 -7.54
CA ALA A 37 32.14 23.04 -6.92
C ALA A 37 30.96 22.53 -6.06
N ILE A 38 30.29 23.44 -5.32
CA ILE A 38 29.10 23.09 -4.50
C ILE A 38 27.91 22.67 -5.37
N LEU A 39 27.66 23.39 -6.46
CA LEU A 39 26.59 23.06 -7.41
C LEU A 39 26.85 21.70 -8.09
N ASN A 40 28.09 21.45 -8.52
CA ASN A 40 28.47 20.18 -9.14
C ASN A 40 28.37 18.99 -8.18
N LEU A 41 28.76 19.15 -6.91
CA LEU A 41 28.56 18.12 -5.88
C LEU A 41 27.07 17.79 -5.68
N ARG A 42 26.20 18.80 -5.69
CA ARG A 42 24.74 18.62 -5.60
C ARG A 42 24.17 17.81 -6.76
N LEU A 43 24.53 18.17 -7.99
CA LEU A 43 24.06 17.44 -9.19
C LEU A 43 24.47 15.98 -9.15
N ARG A 44 25.72 15.70 -8.78
CA ARG A 44 26.22 14.32 -8.63
C ARG A 44 25.48 13.56 -7.52
N ASN A 45 25.20 14.21 -6.40
CA ASN A 45 24.47 13.60 -5.28
C ASN A 45 23.00 13.33 -5.62
N LEU A 46 22.34 14.23 -6.37
CA LEU A 46 20.98 13.99 -6.87
C LEU A 46 20.95 12.81 -7.84
N ALA A 47 21.88 12.77 -8.79
CA ALA A 47 21.96 11.66 -9.75
C ALA A 47 22.16 10.31 -9.03
N LYS A 48 23.02 10.28 -8.01
CA LYS A 48 23.25 9.07 -7.21
C LYS A 48 22.02 8.65 -6.40
N LEU A 49 21.32 9.60 -5.78
CA LEU A 49 20.12 9.30 -4.99
C LEU A 49 18.98 8.78 -5.87
N GLU A 50 18.86 9.32 -7.09
CA GLU A 50 17.88 8.84 -8.06
C GLU A 50 18.27 7.45 -8.61
N GLU A 51 19.56 7.20 -8.84
CA GLU A 51 20.07 5.88 -9.21
C GLU A 51 19.76 4.83 -8.13
N GLU A 52 20.00 5.14 -6.85
CA GLU A 52 19.69 4.24 -5.72
C GLU A 52 18.18 3.95 -5.62
N LYS A 53 17.33 4.95 -5.85
CA LYS A 53 15.87 4.74 -5.91
C LYS A 53 15.48 3.82 -7.05
N ILE A 54 15.97 4.07 -8.26
CA ILE A 54 15.67 3.26 -9.45
C ILE A 54 16.12 1.81 -9.23
N LEU A 55 17.32 1.60 -8.65
CA LEU A 55 17.81 0.27 -8.33
C LEU A 55 16.94 -0.43 -7.27
N THR A 56 16.48 0.31 -6.26
CA THR A 56 15.59 -0.22 -5.22
C THR A 56 14.26 -0.64 -5.81
N GLU A 57 13.62 0.24 -6.58
CA GLU A 57 12.35 -0.02 -7.26
C GLU A 57 12.47 -1.22 -8.22
N LYS A 58 13.55 -1.26 -9.01
CA LYS A 58 13.84 -2.41 -9.88
C LYS A 58 13.93 -3.71 -9.09
N ASN A 59 14.67 -3.73 -7.99
CA ASN A 59 14.83 -4.93 -7.17
C ASN A 59 13.49 -5.39 -6.57
N ASP A 60 12.65 -4.46 -6.16
CA ASP A 60 11.33 -4.78 -5.58
C ASP A 60 10.38 -5.30 -6.67
N LEU A 61 10.37 -4.69 -7.85
CA LEU A 61 9.63 -5.20 -9.01
C LEU A 61 10.12 -6.58 -9.46
N GLU A 62 11.42 -6.87 -9.43
CA GLU A 62 11.97 -8.18 -9.76
C GLU A 62 11.55 -9.26 -8.74
N LYS A 63 11.51 -8.92 -7.44
CA LYS A 63 11.00 -9.81 -6.40
C LYS A 63 9.51 -10.08 -6.60
N GLU A 64 8.71 -9.04 -6.78
CA GLU A 64 7.27 -9.15 -7.03
C GLU A 64 6.99 -10.00 -8.26
N GLN A 65 7.70 -9.75 -9.37
CA GLN A 65 7.58 -10.55 -10.58
C GLN A 65 7.89 -12.03 -10.33
N SER A 66 8.94 -12.33 -9.56
CA SER A 66 9.33 -13.70 -9.20
C SER A 66 8.24 -14.39 -8.37
N GLU A 67 7.66 -13.69 -7.40
CA GLU A 67 6.57 -14.18 -6.56
C GLU A 67 5.31 -14.45 -7.37
N LEU A 68 4.87 -13.50 -8.19
CA LEU A 68 3.73 -13.65 -9.09
C LEU A 68 3.93 -14.83 -10.04
N LYS A 69 5.13 -14.96 -10.65
CA LYS A 69 5.46 -16.12 -11.50
C LYS A 69 5.40 -17.44 -10.74
N LYS A 70 5.82 -17.49 -9.47
CA LYS A 70 5.72 -18.70 -8.64
C LYS A 70 4.27 -19.07 -8.35
N ILE A 71 3.40 -18.10 -8.11
CA ILE A 71 1.96 -18.31 -7.92
C ILE A 71 1.36 -18.86 -9.21
N LEU A 72 1.56 -18.17 -10.34
CA LEU A 72 1.00 -18.54 -11.64
C LEU A 72 1.45 -19.93 -12.14
N LYS A 73 2.67 -20.36 -11.82
CA LYS A 73 3.18 -21.68 -12.21
C LYS A 73 2.54 -22.84 -11.45
N SER A 74 1.86 -22.61 -10.33
CA SER A 74 1.32 -23.67 -9.48
C SER A 74 -0.16 -23.46 -9.18
N LYS A 75 -1.00 -24.34 -9.72
CA LYS A 75 -2.45 -24.35 -9.42
C LYS A 75 -2.75 -24.45 -7.92
N LYS A 76 -1.90 -25.15 -7.16
CA LYS A 76 -2.02 -25.24 -5.70
C LYS A 76 -1.86 -23.87 -5.04
N LYS A 77 -0.83 -23.11 -5.41
CA LYS A 77 -0.58 -21.76 -4.86
C LYS A 77 -1.68 -20.76 -5.21
N ILE A 78 -2.23 -20.84 -6.43
CA ILE A 78 -3.38 -20.02 -6.83
C ILE A 78 -4.59 -20.33 -5.92
N ASN A 79 -4.90 -21.61 -5.72
CA ASN A 79 -6.02 -21.99 -4.84
C ASN A 79 -5.80 -21.56 -3.39
N GLU A 80 -4.57 -21.66 -2.88
CA GLU A 80 -4.22 -21.18 -1.54
C GLU A 80 -4.39 -19.65 -1.42
N LEU A 81 -3.94 -18.89 -2.42
CA LEU A 81 -4.12 -17.44 -2.47
C LEU A 81 -5.60 -17.06 -2.43
N ILE A 82 -6.43 -17.67 -3.30
CA ILE A 82 -7.87 -17.42 -3.36
C ILE A 82 -8.54 -17.73 -2.01
N GLN A 83 -8.17 -18.85 -1.37
CA GLN A 83 -8.71 -19.19 -0.05
C GLN A 83 -8.34 -18.17 1.03
N ASN A 84 -7.13 -17.63 0.97
CA ASN A 84 -6.66 -16.63 1.93
C ASN A 84 -7.36 -15.29 1.71
N GLU A 85 -7.53 -14.85 0.46
CA GLU A 85 -8.26 -13.63 0.10
C GLU A 85 -9.72 -13.71 0.56
N ILE A 86 -10.44 -14.79 0.23
CA ILE A 86 -11.84 -14.98 0.67
C ILE A 86 -11.96 -14.95 2.20
N LYS A 87 -11.03 -15.59 2.92
CA LYS A 87 -11.03 -15.57 4.39
C LYS A 87 -10.77 -14.17 4.95
N GLN A 88 -9.91 -13.40 4.31
CA GLN A 88 -9.61 -12.04 4.71
C GLN A 88 -10.83 -11.13 4.45
N ASP A 89 -11.43 -11.22 3.28
CA ASP A 89 -12.66 -10.49 2.94
C ASP A 89 -13.81 -10.85 3.89
N THR A 90 -13.94 -12.13 4.26
CA THR A 90 -14.94 -12.57 5.24
C THR A 90 -14.70 -11.95 6.62
N LYS A 91 -13.45 -11.66 7.01
CA LYS A 91 -13.16 -10.96 8.27
C LYS A 91 -13.45 -9.47 8.18
N ASP A 92 -13.08 -8.86 7.08
CA ASP A 92 -13.15 -7.42 6.91
C ASP A 92 -14.60 -6.96 6.63
N PHE A 93 -15.40 -7.82 5.97
CA PHE A 93 -16.75 -7.48 5.51
C PHE A 93 -17.85 -8.47 5.93
N GLY A 94 -17.51 -9.58 6.59
CA GLY A 94 -18.50 -10.57 6.99
C GLY A 94 -19.37 -10.08 8.15
N ASP A 95 -20.68 -10.34 8.04
CA ASP A 95 -21.65 -10.11 9.09
C ASP A 95 -22.32 -11.41 9.54
N ASP A 96 -22.85 -11.40 10.75
CA ASP A 96 -23.65 -12.52 11.22
C ASP A 96 -24.94 -12.63 10.39
N ARG A 97 -25.33 -13.87 10.13
CA ARG A 97 -26.55 -14.15 9.38
C ARG A 97 -27.76 -13.52 10.08
N ARG A 98 -28.39 -12.55 9.42
CA ARG A 98 -29.55 -11.81 9.94
C ARG A 98 -30.80 -12.67 10.18
N THR A 99 -30.93 -13.80 9.47
CA THR A 99 -32.08 -14.71 9.59
C THR A 99 -31.71 -15.97 10.32
N THR A 100 -32.41 -16.28 11.41
CA THR A 100 -32.25 -17.52 12.17
C THR A 100 -32.96 -18.69 11.48
N LEU A 101 -32.36 -19.88 11.52
CA LEU A 101 -33.02 -21.10 11.07
C LEU A 101 -33.75 -21.72 12.26
N ASN A 102 -35.09 -21.73 12.22
CA ASN A 102 -35.91 -22.43 13.21
C ASN A 102 -36.36 -23.78 12.63
N GLU A 103 -35.93 -24.88 13.25
CA GLU A 103 -36.33 -26.25 12.89
C GLU A 103 -37.85 -26.51 13.05
N SER A 104 -38.55 -25.63 13.78
CA SER A 104 -39.99 -25.67 14.05
C SER A 104 -40.88 -25.41 12.82
N ALA A 105 -40.32 -24.90 11.72
CA ALA A 105 -41.06 -24.68 10.47
C ALA A 105 -41.43 -26.01 9.76
N ILE A 106 -40.67 -27.09 10.01
CA ILE A 106 -40.93 -28.40 9.41
C ILE A 106 -42.02 -29.16 10.19
N THR A 107 -42.17 -28.90 11.49
CA THR A 107 -43.11 -29.61 12.39
C THR A 107 -44.47 -28.95 12.54
N SER A 108 -44.58 -27.64 12.34
CA SER A 108 -45.84 -26.90 12.53
C SER A 108 -46.87 -27.15 11.42
N GLN A 109 -46.45 -27.56 10.23
CA GLN A 109 -47.37 -27.94 9.14
C GLN A 109 -48.02 -29.33 9.34
N ALA A 110 -47.49 -30.16 10.23
CA ALA A 110 -47.97 -31.53 10.49
C ALA A 110 -48.95 -31.68 11.67
N LEU A 111 -49.09 -30.65 12.53
CA LEU A 111 -49.93 -30.72 13.75
C LEU A 111 -51.30 -30.03 13.63
N GLY A 112 -51.58 -29.36 12.50
CA GLY A 112 -52.83 -28.61 12.27
C GLY A 112 -54.06 -29.45 11.89
N ILE A 113 -53.96 -30.77 11.78
CA ILE A 113 -55.08 -31.66 11.43
C ILE A 113 -55.17 -32.82 12.43
N LYS A 114 -55.35 -32.53 13.72
CA LYS A 114 -56.10 -33.45 14.60
C LYS A 114 -57.50 -32.88 14.75
N LEU A 115 -58.31 -33.05 13.70
CA LEU A 115 -59.75 -32.82 13.78
C LEU A 115 -60.30 -33.73 14.88
N ASN A 116 -61.04 -33.10 15.78
CA ASN A 116 -61.73 -33.68 16.91
C ASN A 116 -62.86 -34.61 16.42
N LEU A 117 -62.58 -35.91 16.28
CA LEU A 117 -63.51 -36.91 15.75
C LEU A 117 -64.41 -37.54 16.83
N ARG A 118 -64.85 -36.75 17.82
CA ARG A 118 -65.77 -37.23 18.88
C ARG A 118 -66.98 -36.34 19.15
N ALA A 119 -67.29 -35.39 18.25
CA ALA A 119 -68.38 -34.43 18.44
C ALA A 119 -69.55 -34.56 17.43
N VAL A 120 -69.58 -35.58 16.57
CA VAL A 120 -70.71 -35.79 15.65
C VAL A 120 -71.00 -37.29 15.60
N ILE A 121 -72.29 -37.64 15.64
CA ILE A 121 -72.90 -38.98 15.80
C ILE A 121 -73.40 -39.22 17.24
N GLN A 122 -74.61 -38.67 17.49
CA GLN A 122 -75.73 -39.51 17.90
C GLN A 122 -75.89 -40.67 16.91
#